data_AF-A0A090QRY6-F1
#
_entry.id   AF-A0A090QRY6-F1
#
_cell.length_a   1.000
_cell.length_b   1.000
_cell.length_c   1.000
_cell.angle_alpha   90.00
_cell.angle_beta   90.00
_cell.angle_gamma   90.00
#
_symmetry.space_group_name_H-M   'P 1'
#
loop_
_entity.id
_entity.type
_entity.pdbx_description
1 polymer ?
#
loop_
_entity_poly.entity_id
_entity_poly.type
_entity_poly.pdbx_seq_one_letter_code
_entity_poly.pdbx_strand_id
1 'polypeptide(L)' 'MAYMTPWWGGFQFKVAVVSPNDSNNNDADIIGLRALYKQDNFSLVVNHSWTDKVMLPAGTEQDSQRTLIATSYQC' A
#
# COMPACT_ATOMS: atom_id res chain seq x y z
N MET A 1 3.80 4.37 10.15
CA MET A 1 3.12 3.27 10.87
C MET A 1 2.65 2.20 9.90
N ALA A 2 2.58 0.93 10.30
CA ALA A 2 2.02 -0.14 9.47
C ALA A 2 1.26 -1.17 10.32
N TYR A 3 0.10 -1.61 9.82
CA TYR A 3 -0.77 -2.57 10.48
C TYR A 3 -1.17 -3.69 9.51
N MET A 4 -1.37 -4.89 10.05
CA MET A 4 -1.85 -6.03 9.28
C MET A 4 -2.89 -6.82 10.05
N THR A 5 -3.87 -7.36 9.35
CA THR A 5 -4.86 -8.25 9.94
C THR A 5 -4.30 -9.67 10.07
N PRO A 6 -4.83 -10.47 11.00
CA PRO A 6 -4.74 -11.92 10.92
C PRO A 6 -5.31 -12.44 9.60
N TRP A 7 -5.01 -13.70 9.28
CA TRP A 7 -5.58 -14.38 8.12
C TRP A 7 -7.04 -14.75 8.38
N TRP A 8 -7.90 -14.55 7.38
CA TRP A 8 -9.33 -14.85 7.43
C TRP A 8 -9.75 -15.57 6.14
N GLY A 9 -9.86 -16.90 6.21
CA GLY A 9 -10.28 -17.71 5.06
C GLY A 9 -9.43 -17.53 3.81
N GLY A 10 -8.11 -17.37 3.98
CA GLY A 10 -7.17 -17.12 2.87
C GLY A 10 -6.97 -15.65 2.52
N PHE A 11 -7.65 -14.70 3.18
CA PHE A 11 -7.41 -13.26 3.02
C PHE A 11 -6.54 -12.68 4.12
N GLN A 12 -5.70 -11.70 3.79
CA GLN A 12 -5.00 -10.83 4.72
C GLN A 12 -4.97 -9.40 4.16
N PHE A 13 -5.19 -8.42 5.03
CA PHE A 13 -5.12 -7.00 4.67
C PHE A 13 -3.96 -6.32 5.40
N LYS A 14 -3.30 -5.38 4.71
CA LYS A 14 -2.26 -4.53 5.30
C LYS A 14 -2.51 -3.08 4.94
N VAL A 15 -2.23 -2.20 5.89
CA VAL A 15 -2.22 -0.75 5.70
C VAL A 15 -0.90 -0.18 6.20
N ALA A 16 -0.32 0.76 5.46
CA ALA A 16 0.87 1.48 5.86
C ALA A 16 0.66 2.98 5.62
N VAL A 17 1.08 3.78 6.58
CA VAL A 17 1.12 5.24 6.50
C VAL A 17 2.55 5.69 6.74
N VAL A 18 3.12 6.48 5.84
CA VAL A 18 4.46 7.07 6.02
C VAL A 18 4.32 8.57 5.98
N SER A 19 4.68 9.22 7.08
CA SER A 19 4.59 10.67 7.29
C SER A 19 5.98 11.22 7.61
N PRO A 20 6.44 12.35 7.04
CA PRO A 20 7.74 12.89 7.29
C PRO A 20 7.65 13.84 8.50
N ASN A 21 7.82 13.27 9.69
CA ASN A 21 8.13 13.99 10.93
C ASN A 21 7.04 14.97 11.44
N ASP A 22 6.47 14.65 12.63
CA ASP A 22 5.36 15.36 13.31
C ASP A 22 5.62 16.85 13.67
N SER A 23 6.79 17.41 13.34
CA SER A 23 7.20 18.77 13.71
C SER A 23 6.82 19.84 12.68
N ASN A 24 6.39 19.45 11.49
CA ASN A 24 5.96 20.37 10.45
C ASN A 24 4.50 20.06 10.13
N ASN A 25 3.63 21.05 10.30
CA ASN A 25 2.17 21.01 10.20
C ASN A 25 1.67 20.73 8.76
N ASN A 26 2.34 19.82 8.05
CA ASN A 26 2.15 19.50 6.65
C ASN A 26 1.76 18.01 6.59
N ASP A 27 0.48 17.75 6.32
CA ASP A 27 -0.16 16.42 6.16
C ASP A 27 0.37 15.67 4.92
N ALA A 28 1.68 15.58 4.76
CA ALA A 28 2.29 14.83 3.68
C ALA A 28 2.30 13.35 4.08
N ASP A 29 1.37 12.55 3.54
CA ASP A 29 1.26 11.13 3.86
C ASP A 29 1.35 10.24 2.62
N ILE A 30 2.14 9.16 2.71
CA ILE A 30 2.01 8.01 1.82
C ILE A 30 1.06 7.03 2.48
N ILE A 31 -0.04 6.69 1.83
CA ILE A 31 -1.01 5.70 2.30
C ILE A 31 -0.94 4.50 1.37
N GLY A 32 -0.53 3.34 1.88
CA GLY A 32 -0.49 2.07 1.17
C GLY A 32 -1.50 1.07 1.71
N LEU A 33 -2.29 0.48 0.85
CA LEU A 33 -3.21 -0.63 1.12
C LEU A 33 -2.76 -1.88 0.37
N ARG A 34 -2.86 -3.04 1.02
CA ARG A 34 -2.63 -4.34 0.40
C ARG A 34 -3.73 -5.32 0.80
N ALA A 35 -4.31 -5.99 -0.19
CA ALA A 35 -5.09 -7.20 -0.02
C ALA A 35 -4.29 -8.38 -0.58
N LEU A 36 -4.17 -9.43 0.21
CA LEU A 36 -3.52 -10.69 -0.15
C LEU A 36 -4.55 -11.80 -0.04
N TYR A 37 -4.72 -12.57 -1.10
CA TYR A 37 -5.49 -13.80 -1.11
C TYR A 37 -4.56 -14.97 -1.41
N LYS A 38 -4.64 -16.04 -0.63
CA LYS A 38 -3.91 -17.28 -0.85
C LYS A 38 -4.82 -18.47 -0.61
N GLN A 39 -4.87 -19.36 -1.59
CA GLN A 39 -5.55 -20.66 -1.50
C GLN A 39 -4.70 -21.69 -2.23
N ASP A 40 -4.20 -22.68 -1.49
CA ASP A 40 -3.35 -23.76 -2.00
C ASP A 40 -2.19 -23.23 -2.86
N ASN A 41 -2.24 -23.51 -4.17
CA ASN A 41 -1.24 -23.15 -5.17
C ASN A 41 -1.47 -21.77 -5.79
N PHE A 42 -2.60 -21.12 -5.51
CA PHE A 42 -2.97 -19.82 -6.04
C PHE A 42 -2.70 -18.70 -5.04
N SER A 43 -2.16 -17.59 -5.52
CA SER A 43 -2.06 -16.34 -4.77
C SER A 43 -2.47 -15.15 -5.64
N LEU A 44 -3.16 -14.19 -5.03
CA LEU A 44 -3.53 -12.91 -5.61
C LEU A 44 -3.09 -11.80 -4.66
N VAL A 45 -2.43 -10.79 -5.19
CA VAL A 45 -2.01 -9.60 -4.46
C VAL A 45 -2.58 -8.37 -5.16
N VAL A 46 -3.27 -7.53 -4.41
CA VAL A 46 -3.67 -6.19 -4.82
C VAL A 46 -2.97 -5.21 -3.91
N ASN A 47 -2.16 -4.33 -4.47
CA ASN A 47 -1.58 -3.19 -3.78
C ASN A 47 -2.15 -1.92 -4.37
N HIS A 48 -2.51 -0.98 -3.51
CA HIS A 48 -2.88 0.36 -3.91
C HIS A 48 -2.14 1.35 -3.01
N SER A 49 -1.62 2.43 -3.57
CA SER A 49 -0.98 3.47 -2.78
C SER A 49 -1.30 4.86 -3.31
N TRP A 50 -1.52 5.78 -2.39
CA TRP A 50 -1.57 7.22 -2.62
C TRP A 50 -0.31 7.84 -2.02
N THR A 51 0.29 8.73 -2.79
CA THR A 51 1.48 9.47 -2.39
C THR A 51 1.24 10.94 -2.69
N ASP A 52 1.23 11.76 -1.66
CA ASP A 52 1.19 13.23 -1.82
C ASP A 52 2.40 13.70 -2.64
N LYS A 53 2.19 14.68 -3.54
CA LYS A 53 3.28 15.30 -4.31
C LYS A 53 4.44 15.83 -3.46
N VAL A 54 4.20 16.23 -2.21
CA VAL A 54 5.23 16.67 -1.25
C VAL A 54 6.23 15.56 -0.92
N MET A 55 5.83 14.29 -1.10
CA MET A 55 6.66 13.11 -0.90
C MET A 55 7.38 12.65 -2.19
N LEU A 56 7.12 13.31 -3.31
CA LEU A 56 7.68 12.97 -4.63
C LEU A 56 8.88 13.89 -4.96
N PRO A 57 9.75 13.49 -5.91
CA PRO A 57 10.89 14.30 -6.31
C PRO A 57 10.50 15.73 -6.72
N ALA A 58 11.40 16.68 -6.48
CA ALA A 58 11.20 18.09 -6.81
C ALA A 58 10.78 18.26 -8.29
N GLY A 59 9.73 19.05 -8.52
CA GLY A 59 9.12 19.24 -9.84
C GLY A 59 7.85 18.41 -10.09
N THR A 60 7.44 17.58 -9.13
CA THR A 60 6.17 16.86 -9.23
C THR A 60 5.03 17.74 -8.71
N GLU A 61 4.11 18.14 -9.59
CA GLU A 61 3.03 19.08 -9.26
C GLU A 61 1.73 18.40 -8.80
N GLN A 62 1.64 17.08 -8.94
CA GLN A 62 0.42 16.29 -8.73
C GLN A 62 0.67 15.07 -7.85
N ASP A 63 -0.36 14.67 -7.12
CA ASP A 63 -0.33 13.47 -6.30
C ASP A 63 -0.20 12.22 -7.17
N SER A 64 0.49 11.20 -6.65
CA SER A 64 0.67 9.93 -7.35
C SER A 64 -0.23 8.86 -6.76
N GLN A 65 -0.90 8.12 -7.65
CA GLN A 65 -1.66 6.94 -7.29
C GLN A 65 -1.11 5.74 -8.05
N ARG A 66 -0.96 4.61 -7.37
CA ARG A 66 -0.44 3.38 -7.98
C ARG A 66 -1.23 2.17 -7.53
N THR A 67 -1.77 1.44 -8.51
CA THR A 67 -2.38 0.12 -8.30
C THR A 67 -1.49 -0.95 -8.93
N LEU A 68 -1.21 -2.02 -8.19
CA LEU A 68 -0.56 -3.22 -8.69
C LEU A 68 -1.43 -4.42 -8.37
N ILE A 69 -1.74 -5.21 -9.40
CA ILE A 69 -2.47 -6.47 -9.29
C ILE A 69 -1.54 -7.55 -9.82
N ALA A 70 -1.30 -8.58 -9.01
CA ALA A 70 -0.47 -9.71 -9.40
C ALA A 70 -1.15 -11.01 -8.97
N THR A 71 -1.10 -12.01 -9.86
CA THR A 71 -1.52 -13.37 -9.57
C THR A 71 -0.35 -14.31 -9.79
N SER A 72 -0.31 -15.39 -9.04
CA SER A 72 0.65 -16.47 -9.24
C SER A 72 0.00 -17.81 -8.98
N TYR A 73 0.38 -18.80 -9.77
CA TYR A 73 0.00 -20.19 -9.56
C TYR A 73 1.28 -21.04 -9.56
N GLN A 74 1.43 -21.91 -8.57
CA GLN A 74 2.61 -22.74 -8.40
C GLN A 74 2.24 -24.21 -8.65
N CYS A 75 2.76 -24.79 -9.74
CA CYS A 75 2.56 -26.19 -10.12
C CYS A 75 3.55 -27.12 -9.43
#